data_AF-A0A8B9QRJ7-F1
#
_entry.id   AF-A0A8B9QRJ7-F1
#
_cell.length_a   1.000
_cell.length_b   1.000
_cell.length_c   1.000
_cell.angle_alpha   90.00
_cell.angle_beta   90.00
_cell.angle_gamma   90.00
#
_symmetry.space_group_name_H-M   'P 1'
#
loop_
_entity.id
_entity.type
_entity.pdbx_description
1 polymer ?
#
loop_
_entity_poly.entity_id
_entity_poly.type
_entity_poly.pdbx_seq_one_letter_code
_entity_poly.pdbx_strand_id
1 'polypeptide(L)'
;MATDWLGSIVSINCGESLGVYQGRVSAVDQVSQTISLTRPFHNGVKCLVPEVTFRAGDITELKILEIPGPGDNRQCGDLQQTEMGIPGVGCQVGPSQNGTGKVLKKPISSSAPQNIPRRTDTKNQDVIISPQQQCSKSYMDRHVETLTQSKGFRRRHNSWSSSSRHPNQVTPKKSGLKNGQMKSKDDECFGDDIDEIPDTDFDFEGNLALFDKAAVFEEIETYERRSGTRSRGTPNEKPARYRHDENILESEPIDYRRIVVPHNANKEFCTDSGLVVPSVSYELHKKLLSVAEKHGLTLERRLEMTGVCASQMALSLLGGPNRLNPKNVHQRPTVALLCGPHVKGAQGISCGRHLSNHDVHVILFLPNFVKMLESITNELNLFSKTQGQQVSSVKDLPDTPVDLVINCLDCHENAFLRDQPWYKATVDWANQNRAPVLSIDPPINEMEQGIDAKWSLALGLPLPLGERAGRVYLCDIGIPQKVFQEVGINYHSPFGCKFVIPLHST
;
A
#
# COMPACT_ATOMS: atom_id res chain seq x y z
N MET A 1 14.30 -56.00 -7.73
CA MET A 1 15.40 -55.24 -8.37
C MET A 1 15.45 -53.80 -7.85
N ALA A 2 14.56 -52.90 -8.26
CA ALA A 2 14.58 -51.49 -7.79
C ALA A 2 14.18 -51.35 -6.31
N THR A 3 13.20 -52.14 -5.87
CA THR A 3 12.71 -52.27 -4.48
C THR A 3 13.76 -52.69 -3.46
N ASP A 4 14.81 -53.39 -3.92
CA ASP A 4 15.70 -54.17 -3.05
C ASP A 4 16.77 -53.28 -2.39
N TRP A 5 16.82 -52.00 -2.79
CA TRP A 5 17.72 -50.96 -2.29
C TRP A 5 17.00 -49.91 -1.43
N LEU A 6 15.68 -50.03 -1.23
CA LEU A 6 14.93 -49.16 -0.34
C LEU A 6 15.42 -49.36 1.10
N GLY A 7 15.74 -48.27 1.78
CA GLY A 7 16.34 -48.30 3.12
C GLY A 7 17.86 -48.43 3.16
N SER A 8 18.55 -48.63 2.03
CA SER A 8 20.03 -48.58 1.96
C SER A 8 20.56 -47.19 2.26
N ILE A 9 21.75 -47.09 2.87
CA ILE A 9 22.51 -45.84 2.94
C ILE A 9 23.44 -45.79 1.74
N VAL A 10 23.38 -44.69 0.97
CA VAL A 10 24.18 -44.50 -0.25
C VAL A 10 24.87 -43.14 -0.23
N SER A 11 25.96 -43.07 -0.99
CA SER A 11 26.73 -41.86 -1.32
C SER A 11 26.63 -41.63 -2.83
N ILE A 12 25.94 -40.56 -3.21
CA ILE A 12 25.68 -40.15 -4.59
C ILE A 12 26.58 -38.95 -4.90
N ASN A 13 27.49 -39.10 -5.85
CA ASN A 13 28.27 -38.00 -6.43
C ASN A 13 27.49 -37.42 -7.61
N CYS A 14 27.29 -36.11 -7.61
CA CYS A 14 26.58 -35.36 -8.64
C CYS A 14 27.54 -34.47 -9.47
N GLY A 15 28.85 -34.78 -9.44
CA GLY A 15 29.89 -34.03 -10.13
C GLY A 15 30.36 -32.78 -9.38
N GLU A 16 31.37 -32.11 -9.92
CA GLU A 16 32.08 -31.00 -9.25
C GLU A 16 31.19 -29.80 -8.91
N SER A 17 30.10 -29.59 -9.66
CA SER A 17 29.17 -28.47 -9.49
C SER A 17 28.12 -28.68 -8.40
N LEU A 18 27.75 -29.94 -8.11
CA LEU A 18 26.71 -30.29 -7.13
C LEU A 18 27.28 -31.06 -5.92
N GLY A 19 28.48 -31.62 -6.00
CA GLY A 19 29.15 -32.31 -4.90
C GLY A 19 28.56 -33.68 -4.56
N VAL A 20 28.79 -34.13 -3.33
CA VAL A 20 28.41 -35.47 -2.86
C VAL A 20 27.29 -35.40 -1.84
N TYR A 21 26.26 -36.21 -2.04
CA TYR A 21 25.11 -36.37 -1.15
C TYR A 21 25.09 -37.76 -0.52
N GLN A 22 24.90 -37.84 0.79
CA GLN A 22 24.83 -39.09 1.55
C GLN A 22 23.51 -39.19 2.31
N GLY A 23 22.81 -40.32 2.23
CA GLY A 23 21.50 -40.45 2.89
C GLY A 23 20.87 -41.83 2.71
N ARG A 24 19.71 -42.03 3.33
CA ARG A 24 18.96 -43.29 3.25
C ARG A 24 17.96 -43.25 2.10
N VAL A 25 18.04 -44.22 1.19
CA VAL A 25 17.14 -44.35 0.04
C VAL A 25 15.71 -44.54 0.52
N SER A 26 14.83 -43.59 0.19
CA SER A 26 13.40 -43.59 0.53
C SER A 26 12.52 -44.07 -0.62
N ALA A 27 12.90 -43.74 -1.85
CA ALA A 27 12.20 -44.15 -3.06
C ALA A 27 13.19 -44.35 -4.21
N VAL A 28 12.84 -45.28 -5.11
CA VAL A 28 13.49 -45.49 -6.41
C VAL A 28 12.39 -45.65 -7.44
N ASP A 29 12.26 -44.71 -8.37
CA ASP A 29 11.32 -44.81 -9.48
C ASP A 29 12.05 -45.12 -10.79
N GLN A 30 11.78 -46.30 -11.33
CA GLN A 30 12.35 -46.80 -12.58
C GLN A 30 11.72 -46.14 -13.82
N VAL A 31 10.54 -45.52 -13.70
CA VAL A 31 9.85 -44.86 -14.83
C VAL A 31 10.38 -43.44 -15.04
N SER A 32 10.44 -42.61 -13.99
CA SER A 32 11.07 -41.27 -14.07
C SER A 32 12.60 -41.30 -13.99
N GLN A 33 13.21 -42.46 -13.74
CA GLN A 33 14.65 -42.65 -13.52
C GLN A 33 15.17 -41.77 -12.36
N THR A 34 14.53 -41.87 -11.19
CA THR A 34 14.87 -41.09 -10.00
C THR A 34 15.16 -41.93 -8.76
N ILE A 35 15.95 -41.37 -7.86
CA ILE A 35 16.25 -41.91 -6.53
C ILE A 35 16.12 -40.78 -5.49
N SER A 36 15.37 -41.03 -4.42
CA SER A 36 15.20 -40.10 -3.30
C SER A 36 16.01 -40.53 -2.08
N LEU A 37 16.65 -39.57 -1.41
CA LEU A 37 17.38 -39.75 -0.15
C LEU A 37 16.69 -38.98 0.98
N THR A 38 16.31 -39.66 2.05
CA THR A 38 15.83 -39.05 3.29
C THR A 38 16.97 -38.74 4.26
N ARG A 39 16.78 -37.65 5.02
CA ARG A 39 17.77 -37.03 5.92
C ARG A 39 19.16 -36.88 5.27
N PRO A 40 19.27 -36.33 4.04
CA PRO A 40 20.55 -36.29 3.35
C PRO A 40 21.56 -35.34 4.00
N PHE A 41 22.83 -35.61 3.76
CA PHE A 41 23.99 -34.77 4.06
C PHE A 41 24.64 -34.38 2.74
N HIS A 42 24.98 -33.10 2.57
CA HIS A 42 25.69 -32.56 1.43
C HIS A 42 27.13 -32.23 1.85
N ASN A 43 28.12 -32.85 1.21
CA ASN A 43 29.55 -32.67 1.52
C ASN A 43 29.88 -32.82 3.03
N GLY A 44 29.17 -33.72 3.73
CA GLY A 44 29.29 -33.96 5.17
C GLY A 44 28.42 -33.06 6.08
N VAL A 45 27.78 -32.03 5.55
CA VAL A 45 26.88 -31.14 6.29
C VAL A 45 25.42 -31.59 6.12
N LYS A 46 24.66 -31.71 7.20
CA LYS A 46 23.25 -32.14 7.14
C LYS A 46 22.39 -31.14 6.35
N CYS A 47 21.62 -31.62 5.37
CA CYS A 47 20.68 -30.79 4.62
C CYS A 47 19.53 -30.29 5.51
N LEU A 48 19.05 -29.07 5.24
CA LEU A 48 17.85 -28.51 5.88
C LEU A 48 16.54 -29.13 5.34
N VAL A 49 16.57 -29.62 4.10
CA VAL A 49 15.46 -30.33 3.47
C VAL A 49 15.40 -31.79 3.94
N PRO A 50 14.20 -32.33 4.25
CA PRO A 50 14.06 -33.68 4.83
C PRO A 50 14.33 -34.80 3.84
N GLU A 51 14.17 -34.53 2.54
CA GLU A 51 14.34 -35.45 1.43
C GLU A 51 14.86 -34.70 0.20
N VAL A 52 15.70 -35.35 -0.62
CA VAL A 52 16.19 -34.83 -1.91
C VAL A 52 16.12 -35.92 -2.96
N THR A 53 15.58 -35.60 -4.13
CA THR A 53 15.44 -36.51 -5.27
C THR A 53 16.44 -36.15 -6.37
N PHE A 54 17.16 -37.16 -6.87
CA PHE A 54 18.15 -37.07 -7.94
C PHE A 54 17.65 -37.86 -9.16
N ARG A 55 17.87 -37.36 -10.38
CA ARG A 55 17.66 -38.16 -11.61
C ARG A 55 18.93 -38.94 -11.92
N ALA A 56 18.81 -40.14 -12.47
CA ALA A 56 19.94 -41.00 -12.79
C ALA A 56 20.97 -40.34 -13.73
N GLY A 57 20.53 -39.46 -14.62
CA GLY A 57 21.41 -38.69 -15.52
C GLY A 57 22.18 -37.53 -14.87
N ASP A 58 21.84 -37.15 -13.63
CA ASP A 58 22.57 -36.12 -12.86
C ASP A 58 23.61 -36.76 -11.90
N ILE A 59 23.76 -38.09 -11.90
CA ILE A 59 24.62 -38.86 -11.00
C ILE A 59 25.88 -39.31 -11.75
N THR A 60 27.06 -38.97 -11.24
CA THR A 60 28.36 -39.38 -11.81
C THR A 60 28.90 -40.66 -11.17
N GLU A 61 28.62 -40.90 -9.90
CA GLU A 61 29.03 -42.10 -9.17
C GLU A 61 28.03 -42.39 -8.03
N LEU A 62 27.67 -43.66 -7.82
CA LEU A 62 26.86 -44.09 -6.68
C LEU A 62 27.56 -45.23 -5.93
N LYS A 63 27.80 -45.03 -4.64
CA LYS A 63 28.38 -46.01 -3.72
C LYS A 63 27.36 -46.38 -2.65
N ILE A 64 27.12 -47.67 -2.45
CA ILE A 64 26.28 -48.17 -1.36
C ILE A 64 27.18 -48.33 -0.13
N LEU A 65 26.81 -47.68 0.97
CA LEU A 65 27.54 -47.69 2.24
C LEU A 65 26.99 -48.74 3.20
N GLU A 66 25.67 -48.95 3.20
CA GLU A 66 24.97 -49.93 4.03
C GLU A 66 23.76 -50.46 3.25
N ILE A 67 23.56 -51.79 3.25
CA ILE A 67 22.37 -52.47 2.72
C ILE A 67 21.53 -52.92 3.93
N PRO A 68 20.21 -52.69 3.96
CA PRO A 68 19.39 -53.11 5.09
C PRO A 68 19.36 -54.64 5.18
N GLY A 69 19.66 -55.17 6.36
CA GLY A 69 19.55 -56.60 6.63
C GLY A 69 18.10 -57.10 6.53
N PRO A 70 17.88 -58.39 6.19
CA PRO A 70 16.54 -58.97 6.08
C PRO A 70 15.90 -59.14 7.48
N GLY A 71 15.30 -58.07 8.02
CA GLY A 71 14.62 -58.08 9.31
C GLY A 71 13.72 -56.87 9.60
N ASP A 72 14.24 -55.65 9.45
CA ASP A 72 13.55 -54.44 9.96
C ASP A 72 12.62 -53.78 8.94
N ASN A 73 11.45 -54.38 8.75
CA ASN A 73 10.32 -53.73 8.07
C ASN A 73 9.19 -53.43 9.08
N ARG A 74 9.41 -52.43 9.94
CA ARG A 74 8.41 -51.89 10.87
C ARG A 74 8.21 -50.39 10.65
N GLN A 75 6.99 -50.02 10.25
CA GLN A 75 6.53 -48.65 10.34
C GLN A 75 6.57 -48.20 11.81
N CYS A 76 7.17 -47.05 12.09
CA CYS A 76 7.13 -46.40 13.38
C CYS A 76 6.81 -44.91 13.18
N GLY A 77 5.70 -44.45 13.77
CA GLY A 77 5.31 -43.05 13.78
C GLY A 77 6.07 -42.24 14.82
N ASP A 78 5.63 -40.99 15.04
CA ASP A 78 6.29 -40.04 15.93
C ASP A 78 6.62 -40.58 17.33
N LEU A 79 7.89 -40.47 17.69
CA LEU A 79 8.36 -40.45 19.07
C LEU A 79 9.39 -39.33 19.23
N GLN A 80 8.97 -38.24 19.88
CA GLN A 80 9.89 -37.22 20.37
C GLN A 80 10.69 -37.80 21.54
N GLN A 81 12.02 -37.73 21.48
CA GLN A 81 12.81 -37.65 22.71
C GLN A 81 14.12 -36.89 22.54
N THR A 82 14.46 -36.19 23.62
CA THR A 82 15.46 -35.13 23.73
C THR A 82 16.91 -35.64 23.70
N GLU A 83 17.84 -34.73 23.43
CA GLU A 83 19.29 -34.92 23.53
C GLU A 83 19.76 -35.50 24.89
N MET A 84 20.83 -36.32 24.84
CA MET A 84 21.98 -36.41 25.77
C MET A 84 22.71 -37.74 25.50
N GLY A 85 24.04 -37.83 25.42
CA GLY A 85 25.09 -36.81 25.47
C GLY A 85 26.46 -37.44 25.14
N ILE A 86 27.50 -36.62 24.95
CA ILE A 86 28.87 -37.10 24.60
C ILE A 86 29.63 -37.47 25.89
N PRO A 87 30.34 -38.63 25.95
CA PRO A 87 31.19 -38.96 27.09
C PRO A 87 32.49 -38.14 27.09
N GLY A 88 32.72 -37.36 28.15
CA GLY A 88 33.96 -36.62 28.35
C GLY A 88 35.02 -37.42 29.12
N VAL A 89 36.30 -37.24 28.77
CA VAL A 89 37.44 -37.82 29.51
C VAL A 89 38.14 -36.73 30.33
N GLY A 90 38.01 -36.82 31.66
CA GLY A 90 38.95 -36.30 32.66
C GLY A 90 39.17 -34.80 32.80
N CYS A 91 38.74 -34.21 33.94
CA CYS A 91 39.67 -33.76 34.99
C CYS A 91 38.99 -33.16 36.25
N GLN A 92 39.12 -33.87 37.38
CA GLN A 92 39.23 -33.46 38.80
C GLN A 92 38.27 -32.45 39.51
N VAL A 93 38.26 -32.62 40.86
CA VAL A 93 37.91 -31.70 41.98
C VAL A 93 36.44 -31.55 42.43
N GLY A 94 36.18 -31.94 43.69
CA GLY A 94 35.28 -31.20 44.62
C GLY A 94 33.85 -31.74 44.88
N PRO A 95 33.53 -32.27 46.09
CA PRO A 95 32.18 -32.72 46.45
C PRO A 95 31.54 -32.00 47.68
N SER A 96 30.28 -31.55 47.56
CA SER A 96 29.30 -31.24 48.65
C SER A 96 28.07 -30.48 48.11
N GLN A 97 26.86 -30.46 48.70
CA GLN A 97 26.17 -31.34 49.66
C GLN A 97 24.67 -30.93 49.75
N ASN A 98 23.76 -31.87 50.02
CA ASN A 98 22.38 -31.68 50.56
C ASN A 98 21.36 -30.85 49.71
N GLY A 99 20.03 -31.04 49.83
CA GLY A 99 19.26 -32.09 50.50
C GLY A 99 17.76 -31.75 50.70
N THR A 100 16.89 -32.79 50.73
CA THR A 100 15.44 -32.77 51.12
C THR A 100 14.43 -32.02 50.20
N GLY A 101 13.14 -32.41 50.08
CA GLY A 101 12.46 -33.64 50.53
C GLY A 101 10.91 -33.63 50.41
N LYS A 102 10.28 -34.80 50.65
CA LYS A 102 8.84 -35.09 50.93
C LYS A 102 7.77 -35.14 49.82
N VAL A 103 7.59 -36.38 49.35
CA VAL A 103 6.42 -37.07 48.75
C VAL A 103 5.05 -36.87 49.46
N LEU A 104 3.93 -36.83 48.68
CA LEU A 104 2.68 -37.60 48.96
C LEU A 104 1.83 -37.90 47.69
N LYS A 105 0.73 -38.67 47.81
CA LYS A 105 0.22 -39.64 46.80
C LYS A 105 -1.06 -39.25 46.00
N LYS A 106 -1.23 -39.95 44.86
CA LYS A 106 -2.43 -40.23 43.98
C LYS A 106 -3.69 -40.76 44.74
N PRO A 107 -4.92 -40.95 44.14
CA PRO A 107 -5.30 -41.34 42.74
C PRO A 107 -6.42 -40.50 42.03
N ILE A 108 -6.60 -40.50 40.68
CA ILE A 108 -7.38 -41.40 39.74
C ILE A 108 -8.89 -41.51 40.13
N SER A 109 -9.94 -41.29 39.31
CA SER A 109 -10.25 -41.39 37.84
C SER A 109 -11.33 -40.32 37.42
N SER A 110 -12.00 -40.24 36.24
CA SER A 110 -11.73 -40.45 34.78
C SER A 110 -13.00 -40.13 33.91
N SER A 111 -12.89 -39.86 32.59
CA SER A 111 -13.94 -39.84 31.50
C SER A 111 -15.18 -38.90 31.64
N ALA A 112 -15.80 -38.28 30.61
CA ALA A 112 -15.61 -38.12 29.15
C ALA A 112 -16.48 -36.90 28.63
N PRO A 113 -16.39 -36.41 27.37
CA PRO A 113 -16.91 -35.08 26.96
C PRO A 113 -18.33 -35.05 26.32
N GLN A 114 -18.88 -33.85 26.06
CA GLN A 114 -20.18 -33.63 25.37
C GLN A 114 -20.17 -32.58 24.23
N ASN A 115 -20.30 -33.10 23.00
CA ASN A 115 -21.16 -32.71 21.86
C ASN A 115 -21.47 -31.28 21.37
N ILE A 116 -21.73 -31.24 20.05
CA ILE A 116 -22.14 -30.12 19.19
C ILE A 116 -23.64 -30.26 18.82
N PRO A 117 -24.42 -29.17 18.66
CA PRO A 117 -25.76 -29.20 18.06
C PRO A 117 -25.77 -29.03 16.52
N ARG A 118 -26.75 -29.63 15.82
CA ARG A 118 -27.03 -29.39 14.39
C ARG A 118 -28.53 -29.15 14.12
N ARG A 119 -28.82 -28.63 12.92
CA ARG A 119 -30.12 -28.14 12.38
C ARG A 119 -31.29 -29.13 12.45
N THR A 120 -32.49 -28.57 12.31
CA THR A 120 -33.70 -29.22 11.76
C THR A 120 -34.32 -28.34 10.65
N ASP A 121 -35.11 -28.95 9.75
CA ASP A 121 -35.78 -28.32 8.60
C ASP A 121 -37.29 -28.63 8.60
N THR A 122 -38.12 -27.82 7.94
CA THR A 122 -39.54 -28.14 7.60
C THR A 122 -39.98 -27.38 6.33
N LYS A 123 -41.01 -27.85 5.60
CA LYS A 123 -41.37 -27.40 4.24
C LYS A 123 -42.86 -27.09 4.04
N ASN A 124 -43.14 -26.09 3.19
CA ASN A 124 -44.36 -25.86 2.37
C ASN A 124 -45.70 -25.66 3.14
N GLN A 125 -46.75 -24.97 2.66
CA GLN A 125 -47.10 -24.22 1.43
C GLN A 125 -48.12 -23.09 1.85
N ASP A 126 -48.81 -22.25 1.07
CA ASP A 126 -49.07 -22.11 -0.39
C ASP A 126 -49.42 -20.63 -0.77
N VAL A 127 -50.04 -20.39 -1.94
CA VAL A 127 -50.40 -19.06 -2.52
C VAL A 127 -51.92 -18.82 -2.60
N ILE A 128 -52.43 -17.58 -2.35
CA ILE A 128 -53.62 -16.99 -3.01
C ILE A 128 -53.85 -15.46 -2.70
N ILE A 129 -53.93 -14.66 -3.78
CA ILE A 129 -54.75 -13.43 -4.08
C ILE A 129 -54.78 -12.17 -3.14
N SER A 130 -54.92 -10.99 -3.76
CA SER A 130 -54.87 -9.61 -3.23
C SER A 130 -56.22 -9.03 -2.72
N PRO A 131 -56.29 -7.75 -2.27
CA PRO A 131 -56.69 -6.69 -3.23
C PRO A 131 -56.10 -5.26 -3.08
N GLN A 132 -56.22 -4.53 -4.19
CA GLN A 132 -56.06 -3.11 -4.55
C GLN A 132 -56.17 -1.96 -3.52
N GLN A 133 -55.38 -0.89 -3.75
CA GLN A 133 -55.79 0.52 -3.96
C GLN A 133 -54.70 1.20 -4.85
N GLN A 134 -54.99 1.81 -6.02
CA GLN A 134 -55.50 3.19 -6.26
C GLN A 134 -54.56 4.30 -5.72
N CYS A 135 -54.20 5.37 -6.43
CA CYS A 135 -54.64 5.95 -7.72
C CYS A 135 -53.46 6.63 -8.49
N SER A 136 -53.49 6.78 -9.82
CA SER A 136 -53.75 8.04 -10.60
C SER A 136 -53.06 9.33 -10.10
N LYS A 137 -52.55 10.27 -10.95
CA LYS A 137 -52.71 10.49 -12.40
C LYS A 137 -51.62 11.43 -12.99
N SER A 138 -51.41 11.34 -14.31
CA SER A 138 -50.91 12.33 -15.29
C SER A 138 -50.52 13.77 -14.87
N TYR A 139 -49.45 14.33 -15.48
CA TYR A 139 -49.61 15.47 -16.41
C TYR A 139 -48.45 15.67 -17.44
N MET A 140 -48.86 16.07 -18.64
CA MET A 140 -48.17 16.64 -19.84
C MET A 140 -46.67 16.44 -20.16
N ASP A 141 -46.46 16.03 -21.42
CA ASP A 141 -45.29 16.26 -22.29
C ASP A 141 -45.42 17.62 -23.03
N ARG A 142 -44.31 18.33 -23.29
CA ARG A 142 -43.98 18.92 -24.62
C ARG A 142 -42.62 19.68 -24.72
N HIS A 143 -41.83 19.23 -25.70
CA HIS A 143 -41.05 19.98 -26.71
C HIS A 143 -40.05 21.13 -26.37
N VAL A 144 -38.80 20.92 -26.83
CA VAL A 144 -37.90 21.77 -27.69
C VAL A 144 -38.48 23.12 -28.22
N GLU A 145 -37.72 24.22 -28.43
CA GLU A 145 -36.34 24.38 -28.96
C GLU A 145 -35.46 25.54 -28.40
N THR A 146 -34.14 25.32 -28.44
CA THR A 146 -33.00 26.19 -28.87
C THR A 146 -33.07 27.74 -28.84
N LEU A 147 -32.17 28.40 -28.09
CA LEU A 147 -31.18 29.37 -28.65
C LEU A 147 -29.99 29.74 -27.70
N THR A 148 -28.77 29.62 -28.24
CA THR A 148 -27.52 30.43 -28.02
C THR A 148 -26.94 30.85 -26.65
N GLN A 149 -25.59 30.73 -26.60
CA GLN A 149 -24.55 31.59 -25.97
C GLN A 149 -23.90 31.27 -24.60
N SER A 150 -22.62 30.85 -24.73
CA SER A 150 -21.40 31.24 -23.97
C SER A 150 -21.20 30.95 -22.47
N LYS A 151 -20.25 30.01 -22.24
CA LYS A 151 -19.10 30.08 -21.29
C LYS A 151 -19.36 30.48 -19.81
N GLY A 152 -19.21 29.49 -18.92
CA GLY A 152 -18.93 29.74 -17.49
C GLY A 152 -18.40 28.50 -16.77
N PHE A 153 -17.12 28.49 -16.40
CA PHE A 153 -16.51 27.42 -15.59
C PHE A 153 -17.16 27.35 -14.19
N ARG A 154 -17.62 26.17 -13.76
CA ARG A 154 -17.99 25.91 -12.36
C ARG A 154 -16.98 24.94 -11.73
N ARG A 155 -16.03 25.47 -10.94
CA ARG A 155 -15.26 24.64 -10.00
C ARG A 155 -16.23 24.00 -9.01
N ARG A 156 -16.20 22.67 -8.86
CA ARG A 156 -16.92 21.97 -7.78
C ARG A 156 -16.05 21.98 -6.53
N HIS A 157 -16.46 22.71 -5.48
CA HIS A 157 -15.91 22.51 -4.15
C HIS A 157 -16.68 21.38 -3.46
N ASN A 158 -15.97 20.31 -3.10
CA ASN A 158 -16.49 19.23 -2.26
C ASN A 158 -16.27 19.61 -0.78
N SER A 159 -17.21 20.35 -0.19
CA SER A 159 -17.17 20.69 1.24
C SER A 159 -17.78 19.57 2.08
N TRP A 160 -16.92 18.72 2.65
CA TRP A 160 -17.28 17.72 3.65
C TRP A 160 -17.83 18.41 4.90
N SER A 161 -19.12 18.20 5.21
CA SER A 161 -19.76 18.78 6.40
C SER A 161 -19.75 17.78 7.55
N SER A 162 -18.78 17.92 8.47
CA SER A 162 -18.76 17.15 9.71
C SER A 162 -19.89 17.57 10.64
N SER A 163 -20.68 16.62 11.12
CA SER A 163 -21.81 16.87 12.02
C SER A 163 -21.35 17.11 13.47
N SER A 164 -21.35 18.37 13.92
CA SER A 164 -21.42 18.73 15.34
C SER A 164 -22.76 19.41 15.65
N ARG A 165 -23.46 18.94 16.70
CA ARG A 165 -24.79 19.44 17.09
C ARG A 165 -24.69 20.38 18.30
N HIS A 166 -24.70 21.69 18.08
CA HIS A 166 -25.08 22.65 19.13
C HIS A 166 -25.95 23.77 18.52
N PRO A 167 -27.10 24.12 19.14
CA PRO A 167 -27.92 25.23 18.70
C PRO A 167 -27.36 26.56 19.23
N ASN A 168 -27.27 27.57 18.35
CA ASN A 168 -26.92 28.94 18.74
C ASN A 168 -27.97 29.51 19.71
N GLN A 169 -27.55 30.07 20.84
CA GLN A 169 -28.38 30.99 21.61
C GLN A 169 -28.21 32.42 21.11
N VAL A 170 -29.30 33.18 21.14
CA VAL A 170 -29.37 34.58 20.67
C VAL A 170 -29.20 35.51 21.88
N THR A 171 -28.49 36.62 21.69
CA THR A 171 -28.28 37.65 22.72
C THR A 171 -29.61 38.29 23.18
N PRO A 172 -29.96 38.22 24.48
CA PRO A 172 -31.17 38.86 24.99
C PRO A 172 -31.07 40.39 24.99
N LYS A 173 -32.14 41.09 24.61
CA LYS A 173 -32.24 42.55 24.76
C LYS A 173 -32.75 42.94 26.16
N LYS A 174 -32.22 44.05 26.67
CA LYS A 174 -32.44 44.62 28.02
C LYS A 174 -33.89 45.07 28.26
N SER A 175 -34.52 44.64 29.36
CA SER A 175 -35.80 45.19 29.84
C SER A 175 -36.08 44.90 31.33
N GLY A 176 -36.39 45.94 32.12
CA GLY A 176 -37.37 45.88 33.22
C GLY A 176 -37.03 45.18 34.55
N LEU A 177 -36.38 45.91 35.45
CA LEU A 177 -36.69 46.05 36.90
C LEU A 177 -37.47 44.91 37.63
N LYS A 178 -36.81 44.23 38.61
CA LYS A 178 -37.25 44.16 40.03
C LYS A 178 -36.25 43.45 40.96
N ASN A 179 -36.41 43.67 42.26
CA ASN A 179 -35.44 43.32 43.32
C ASN A 179 -35.47 41.82 43.71
N GLY A 180 -34.31 41.31 44.16
CA GLY A 180 -34.19 40.04 44.90
C GLY A 180 -32.75 39.80 45.37
N GLN A 181 -32.51 39.75 46.69
CA GLN A 181 -31.18 39.50 47.27
C GLN A 181 -30.99 38.01 47.64
N MET A 182 -29.85 37.45 47.24
CA MET A 182 -29.02 36.46 47.97
C MET A 182 -27.88 36.08 47.00
N LYS A 183 -26.60 36.42 47.18
CA LYS A 183 -25.64 36.45 48.31
C LYS A 183 -24.50 35.45 48.00
N SER A 184 -23.26 35.96 47.99
CA SER A 184 -22.02 35.23 48.26
C SER A 184 -21.63 34.09 47.30
N LYS A 185 -20.88 34.43 46.25
CA LYS A 185 -19.45 34.05 46.20
C LYS A 185 -18.65 34.90 45.18
N ASP A 186 -17.33 34.86 45.36
CA ASP A 186 -16.26 35.40 44.50
C ASP A 186 -15.88 36.89 44.69
N ASP A 187 -15.71 37.32 45.95
CA ASP A 187 -15.20 38.64 46.38
C ASP A 187 -13.64 38.78 46.33
N GLU A 188 -12.91 37.87 45.69
CA GLU A 188 -11.43 37.78 45.76
C GLU A 188 -10.67 38.27 44.51
N CYS A 189 -11.31 39.07 43.62
CA CYS A 189 -10.68 39.47 42.35
C CYS A 189 -10.83 40.95 41.94
N PHE A 190 -11.80 41.70 42.48
CA PHE A 190 -12.05 43.11 42.14
C PHE A 190 -12.53 43.94 43.35
N GLY A 191 -11.94 43.69 44.52
CA GLY A 191 -12.33 44.29 45.81
C GLY A 191 -11.53 45.53 46.21
N ASP A 192 -11.29 46.47 45.30
CA ASP A 192 -10.79 47.81 45.62
C ASP A 192 -11.98 48.78 45.69
N ASP A 193 -12.04 49.61 46.74
CA ASP A 193 -13.20 50.49 47.02
C ASP A 193 -13.35 51.61 45.98
N ILE A 194 -14.51 51.66 45.30
CA ILE A 194 -14.83 52.68 44.28
C ILE A 194 -15.51 53.91 44.92
N ASP A 195 -14.97 54.36 46.06
CA ASP A 195 -15.46 55.54 46.81
C ASP A 195 -14.61 56.82 46.58
N GLU A 196 -13.50 56.73 45.82
CA GLU A 196 -12.72 57.89 45.33
C GLU A 196 -12.92 58.14 43.82
N ILE A 197 -14.17 58.18 43.35
CA ILE A 197 -14.49 58.92 42.12
C ILE A 197 -14.72 60.39 42.52
N PRO A 198 -13.87 61.34 42.11
CA PRO A 198 -14.15 62.75 42.35
C PRO A 198 -15.35 63.21 41.50
N ASP A 199 -16.29 63.95 42.09
CA ASP A 199 -17.44 64.59 41.44
C ASP A 199 -17.06 65.72 40.44
N THR A 200 -15.82 65.71 39.94
CA THR A 200 -15.39 66.52 38.81
C THR A 200 -15.85 65.84 37.52
N ASP A 201 -17.05 66.16 37.05
CA ASP A 201 -17.50 65.83 35.70
C ASP A 201 -16.40 66.21 34.70
N PHE A 202 -15.92 65.22 33.93
CA PHE A 202 -14.83 65.43 32.99
C PHE A 202 -15.30 66.34 31.85
N ASP A 203 -14.82 67.58 31.83
CA ASP A 203 -15.21 68.56 30.81
C ASP A 203 -14.64 68.19 29.44
N PHE A 204 -15.43 67.41 28.69
CA PHE A 204 -15.17 67.04 27.31
C PHE A 204 -15.22 68.24 26.35
N GLU A 205 -15.94 69.31 26.67
CA GLU A 205 -16.13 70.45 25.77
C GLU A 205 -14.98 71.46 25.94
N GLY A 206 -14.61 71.79 27.18
CA GLY A 206 -13.42 72.59 27.49
C GLY A 206 -12.11 71.95 27.04
N ASN A 207 -11.91 70.64 27.28
CA ASN A 207 -10.71 69.94 26.77
C ASN A 207 -10.66 69.86 25.24
N LEU A 208 -11.81 69.78 24.57
CA LEU A 208 -11.87 69.78 23.10
C LEU A 208 -11.66 71.18 22.52
N ALA A 209 -12.10 72.23 23.22
CA ALA A 209 -11.82 73.62 22.88
C ALA A 209 -10.34 74.03 23.07
N LEU A 210 -9.61 73.38 23.98
CA LEU A 210 -8.15 73.54 24.12
C LEU A 210 -7.34 72.90 22.98
N PHE A 211 -7.94 72.02 22.17
CA PHE A 211 -7.26 71.39 21.05
C PHE A 211 -7.38 72.25 19.78
N ASP A 212 -6.44 73.18 19.56
CA ASP A 212 -6.36 73.95 18.32
C ASP A 212 -5.96 73.06 17.13
N LYS A 213 -7.00 72.47 16.55
CA LYS A 213 -6.94 71.62 15.37
C LYS A 213 -6.43 72.36 14.13
N ALA A 214 -6.57 73.69 14.05
CA ALA A 214 -6.06 74.46 12.92
C ALA A 214 -4.55 74.64 13.02
N ALA A 215 -4.02 75.02 14.19
CA ALA A 215 -2.59 75.11 14.44
C ALA A 215 -1.87 73.77 14.19
N VAL A 216 -2.46 72.64 14.63
CA VAL A 216 -1.91 71.30 14.37
C VAL A 216 -1.86 70.96 12.87
N PHE A 217 -2.87 71.36 12.09
CA PHE A 217 -2.81 71.16 10.62
C PHE A 217 -1.83 72.10 9.92
N GLU A 218 -1.65 73.34 10.40
CA GLU A 218 -0.63 74.25 9.86
C GLU A 218 0.80 73.80 10.17
N GLU A 219 1.04 73.20 11.34
CA GLU A 219 2.31 72.55 11.68
C GLU A 219 2.58 71.36 10.74
N ILE A 220 1.58 70.48 10.51
CA ILE A 220 1.69 69.33 9.61
C ILE A 220 1.98 69.78 8.17
N GLU A 221 1.24 70.76 7.63
CA GLU A 221 1.53 71.30 6.28
C GLU A 221 2.93 71.93 6.20
N THR A 222 3.37 72.65 7.23
CA THR A 222 4.71 73.24 7.28
C THR A 222 5.80 72.16 7.34
N TYR A 223 5.53 71.02 7.98
CA TYR A 223 6.43 69.87 8.02
C TYR A 223 6.50 69.14 6.67
N GLU A 224 5.37 68.89 6.00
CA GLU A 224 5.36 68.27 4.66
C GLU A 224 6.01 69.16 3.59
N ARG A 225 5.82 70.49 3.66
CA ARG A 225 6.51 71.44 2.76
C ARG A 225 8.03 71.49 2.96
N ARG A 226 8.55 71.11 4.14
CA ARG A 226 10.00 71.05 4.43
C ARG A 226 10.62 69.67 4.14
N SER A 227 9.86 68.60 4.30
CA SER A 227 10.31 67.22 4.05
C SER A 227 10.09 66.82 2.60
N GLY A 228 11.01 67.21 1.72
CA GLY A 228 10.89 67.05 0.27
C GLY A 228 10.49 65.66 -0.22
N THR A 229 9.49 65.61 -1.11
CA THR A 229 9.07 64.43 -1.88
C THR A 229 8.67 63.17 -1.08
N ARG A 230 7.58 63.28 -0.32
CA ARG A 230 6.65 62.15 -0.12
C ARG A 230 5.22 62.56 -0.44
N SER A 231 4.86 62.56 -1.72
CA SER A 231 3.50 62.78 -2.18
C SER A 231 2.56 61.66 -1.69
N ARG A 232 1.93 61.84 -0.52
CA ARG A 232 0.67 61.14 -0.24
C ARG A 232 -0.38 61.77 -1.15
N GLY A 233 -1.05 60.93 -1.94
CA GLY A 233 -1.92 61.40 -3.03
C GLY A 233 -3.01 62.35 -2.57
N THR A 234 -3.37 63.30 -3.43
CA THR A 234 -4.47 64.24 -3.16
C THR A 234 -5.78 63.47 -2.90
N PRO A 235 -6.75 64.03 -2.13
CA PRO A 235 -7.95 63.29 -1.69
C PRO A 235 -8.92 62.81 -2.79
N ASN A 236 -8.57 62.96 -4.06
CA ASN A 236 -9.39 62.64 -5.22
C ASN A 236 -8.84 61.45 -6.04
N GLU A 237 -7.67 60.92 -5.70
CA GLU A 237 -7.16 59.68 -6.31
C GLU A 237 -7.86 58.46 -5.69
N LYS A 238 -8.62 57.74 -6.52
CA LYS A 238 -9.26 56.48 -6.13
C LYS A 238 -8.19 55.51 -5.64
N PRO A 239 -8.40 54.78 -4.52
CA PRO A 239 -7.39 53.88 -3.97
C PRO A 239 -6.95 52.89 -5.04
N ALA A 240 -5.63 52.78 -5.22
CA ALA A 240 -5.03 51.89 -6.21
C ALA A 240 -5.61 50.48 -6.02
N ARG A 241 -6.35 50.00 -7.03
CA ARG A 241 -7.04 48.71 -6.95
C ARG A 241 -6.06 47.60 -7.29
N TYR A 242 -5.09 47.40 -6.40
CA TYR A 242 -4.05 46.40 -6.49
C TYR A 242 -4.64 45.05 -6.94
N ARG A 243 -3.97 44.42 -7.89
CA ARG A 243 -4.29 43.07 -8.29
C ARG A 243 -3.93 42.12 -7.15
N HIS A 244 -4.58 40.97 -7.10
CA HIS A 244 -4.43 39.98 -6.01
C HIS A 244 -3.01 39.39 -5.88
N ASP A 245 -2.22 39.57 -6.94
CA ASP A 245 -0.83 39.20 -7.16
C ASP A 245 0.18 40.32 -6.82
N GLU A 246 -0.26 41.59 -6.76
CA GLU A 246 0.61 42.79 -6.86
C GLU A 246 1.43 43.12 -5.60
N ASN A 247 1.12 42.48 -4.46
CA ASN A 247 1.87 42.63 -3.20
C ASN A 247 2.16 41.26 -2.55
N ILE A 248 2.18 40.18 -3.35
CA ILE A 248 2.65 38.88 -2.87
C ILE A 248 4.18 38.89 -2.93
N LEU A 249 4.84 38.73 -1.78
CA LEU A 249 6.26 38.40 -1.75
C LEU A 249 6.44 37.01 -2.39
N GLU A 250 7.25 36.91 -3.45
CA GLU A 250 7.65 35.62 -4.01
C GLU A 250 8.45 34.86 -2.96
N SER A 251 7.77 33.99 -2.21
CA SER A 251 8.43 33.06 -1.31
C SER A 251 9.23 32.07 -2.15
N GLU A 252 10.55 32.02 -1.97
CA GLU A 252 11.35 30.90 -2.45
C GLU A 252 10.68 29.58 -2.00
N PRO A 253 10.52 28.60 -2.90
CA PRO A 253 9.82 27.36 -2.57
C PRO A 253 10.56 26.67 -1.42
N ILE A 254 9.90 26.61 -0.26
CA ILE A 254 10.51 26.02 0.94
C ILE A 254 10.69 24.53 0.69
N ASP A 255 11.92 24.16 0.40
CA ASP A 255 12.30 22.83 -0.07
C ASP A 255 12.25 21.84 1.11
N TYR A 256 11.05 21.31 1.41
CA TYR A 256 10.78 20.48 2.59
C TYR A 256 11.37 19.06 2.42
N ARG A 257 12.69 18.97 2.37
CA ARG A 257 13.52 17.75 2.31
C ARG A 257 13.43 16.97 3.62
N ARG A 258 12.36 16.20 3.79
CA ARG A 258 12.11 15.34 4.95
C ARG A 258 12.59 13.89 4.77
N ILE A 259 12.97 13.50 3.55
CA ILE A 259 13.60 12.21 3.24
C ILE A 259 15.03 12.50 2.77
N VAL A 260 16.03 11.84 3.36
CA VAL A 260 17.44 11.93 2.95
C VAL A 260 17.99 10.54 2.69
N VAL A 261 18.61 10.36 1.53
CA VAL A 261 19.20 9.10 1.04
C VAL A 261 20.73 9.13 1.17
N PRO A 262 21.42 7.98 1.35
CA PRO A 262 22.85 7.94 1.67
C PRO A 262 23.78 8.15 0.46
N HIS A 263 23.24 8.20 -0.76
CA HIS A 263 23.94 8.56 -1.99
C HIS A 263 23.10 9.61 -2.72
N ASN A 264 23.73 10.48 -3.51
CA ASN A 264 23.02 11.51 -4.28
C ASN A 264 21.92 10.87 -5.15
N ALA A 265 20.72 11.44 -5.11
CA ALA A 265 19.61 10.98 -5.93
C ALA A 265 19.80 11.42 -7.38
N ASN A 266 19.75 10.47 -8.32
CA ASN A 266 19.86 10.77 -9.77
C ASN A 266 18.69 11.62 -10.29
N LYS A 267 17.57 11.61 -9.58
CA LYS A 267 16.36 12.39 -9.88
C LYS A 267 15.59 12.65 -8.59
N GLU A 268 15.01 13.83 -8.46
CA GLU A 268 14.12 14.17 -7.36
C GLU A 268 12.68 14.36 -7.86
N PHE A 269 11.74 14.20 -6.95
CA PHE A 269 10.32 14.40 -7.18
C PHE A 269 9.74 15.23 -6.04
N CYS A 270 8.67 15.98 -6.31
CA CYS A 270 7.89 16.66 -5.29
C CYS A 270 6.44 16.15 -5.24
N THR A 271 5.86 16.20 -4.05
CA THR A 271 4.44 15.91 -3.81
C THR A 271 3.57 17.14 -4.08
N ASP A 272 2.25 16.96 -4.12
CA ASP A 272 1.25 18.06 -4.14
C ASP A 272 1.46 19.12 -3.03
N SER A 273 2.19 18.78 -1.95
CA SER A 273 2.47 19.65 -0.81
C SER A 273 3.92 20.13 -0.72
N GLY A 274 4.72 20.01 -1.78
CA GLY A 274 6.11 20.47 -1.81
C GLY A 274 7.10 19.63 -0.98
N LEU A 275 6.69 18.50 -0.40
CA LEU A 275 7.63 17.56 0.21
C LEU A 275 8.47 16.92 -0.89
N VAL A 276 9.80 17.00 -0.77
CA VAL A 276 10.76 16.38 -1.69
C VAL A 276 10.90 14.89 -1.38
N VAL A 277 10.78 14.07 -2.41
CA VAL A 277 10.94 12.61 -2.41
C VAL A 277 12.09 12.26 -3.37
N PRO A 278 13.29 11.97 -2.86
CA PRO A 278 14.41 11.56 -3.70
C PRO A 278 14.19 10.17 -4.27
N SER A 279 14.74 9.92 -5.47
CA SER A 279 14.83 8.56 -5.99
C SER A 279 15.98 7.75 -5.36
N VAL A 280 15.84 6.43 -5.39
CA VAL A 280 16.84 5.45 -4.92
C VAL A 280 17.31 4.55 -6.06
N SER A 281 18.54 4.02 -5.96
CA SER A 281 19.01 3.00 -6.90
C SER A 281 18.24 1.68 -6.72
N TYR A 282 18.24 0.82 -7.75
CA TYR A 282 17.58 -0.48 -7.70
C TYR A 282 18.17 -1.37 -6.59
N GLU A 283 19.47 -1.30 -6.36
CA GLU A 283 20.21 -2.07 -5.35
C GLU A 283 19.80 -1.63 -3.95
N LEU A 284 19.65 -0.32 -3.72
CA LEU A 284 19.19 0.24 -2.45
C LEU A 284 17.71 -0.11 -2.19
N HIS A 285 16.87 -0.08 -3.22
CA HIS A 285 15.47 -0.51 -3.15
C HIS A 285 15.36 -2.01 -2.82
N LYS A 286 16.10 -2.87 -3.52
CA LYS A 286 16.19 -4.31 -3.25
C LYS A 286 16.73 -4.59 -1.84
N LYS A 287 17.74 -3.85 -1.38
CA LYS A 287 18.26 -3.94 0.00
C LYS A 287 17.20 -3.56 1.03
N LEU A 288 16.48 -2.45 0.83
CA LEU A 288 15.39 -1.99 1.69
C LEU A 288 14.30 -3.07 1.83
N LEU A 289 13.84 -3.65 0.71
CA LEU A 289 12.85 -4.73 0.72
C LEU A 289 13.37 -5.99 1.42
N SER A 290 14.65 -6.35 1.23
CA SER A 290 15.28 -7.49 1.91
C SER A 290 15.40 -7.29 3.42
N VAL A 291 15.63 -6.06 3.90
CA VAL A 291 15.61 -5.74 5.34
C VAL A 291 14.18 -5.75 5.88
N ALA A 292 13.20 -5.21 5.15
CA ALA A 292 11.78 -5.28 5.53
C ALA A 292 11.29 -6.73 5.68
N GLU A 293 11.70 -7.63 4.77
CA GLU A 293 11.43 -9.08 4.81
C GLU A 293 11.95 -9.72 6.12
N LYS A 294 13.19 -9.41 6.52
CA LYS A 294 13.82 -9.91 7.76
C LYS A 294 13.06 -9.47 9.02
N HIS A 295 12.45 -8.28 9.00
CA HIS A 295 11.59 -7.76 10.07
C HIS A 295 10.12 -8.20 9.94
N GLY A 296 9.82 -9.19 9.10
CA GLY A 296 8.50 -9.82 9.02
C GLY A 296 7.49 -9.16 8.05
N LEU A 297 7.89 -8.16 7.27
CA LEU A 297 7.11 -7.67 6.13
C LEU A 297 7.36 -8.58 4.92
N THR A 298 6.86 -9.82 4.99
CA THR A 298 7.08 -10.88 3.99
C THR A 298 6.57 -10.51 2.59
N LEU A 299 7.10 -11.16 1.56
CA LEU A 299 6.73 -10.94 0.16
C LEU A 299 5.21 -10.97 -0.05
N GLU A 300 4.51 -11.97 0.49
CA GLU A 300 3.05 -12.09 0.35
C GLU A 300 2.30 -10.92 0.97
N ARG A 301 2.74 -10.40 2.13
CA ARG A 301 2.18 -9.19 2.75
C ARG A 301 2.39 -7.96 1.86
N ARG A 302 3.54 -7.85 1.21
CA ARG A 302 3.83 -6.77 0.24
C ARG A 302 3.02 -6.92 -1.04
N LEU A 303 2.80 -8.14 -1.52
CA LEU A 303 1.96 -8.42 -2.69
C LEU A 303 0.51 -8.00 -2.44
N GLU A 304 -0.13 -8.47 -1.36
CA GLU A 304 -1.51 -8.09 -1.00
C GLU A 304 -1.64 -6.55 -0.85
N MET A 305 -0.72 -5.91 -0.12
CA MET A 305 -0.74 -4.45 0.07
C MET A 305 -0.59 -3.69 -1.27
N THR A 306 0.29 -4.18 -2.16
CA THR A 306 0.47 -3.62 -3.51
C THR A 306 -0.79 -3.83 -4.35
N GLY A 307 -1.40 -5.02 -4.31
CA GLY A 307 -2.62 -5.36 -5.03
C GLY A 307 -3.81 -4.50 -4.60
N VAL A 308 -4.00 -4.30 -3.29
CA VAL A 308 -5.02 -3.41 -2.73
C VAL A 308 -4.79 -1.95 -3.18
N CYS A 309 -3.59 -1.42 -3.04
CA CYS A 309 -3.34 0.01 -3.33
C CYS A 309 -3.31 0.31 -4.85
N ALA A 310 -2.73 -0.59 -5.65
CA ALA A 310 -2.73 -0.46 -7.11
C ALA A 310 -4.14 -0.63 -7.70
N SER A 311 -4.97 -1.54 -7.16
CA SER A 311 -6.36 -1.66 -7.58
C SER A 311 -7.19 -0.44 -7.18
N GLN A 312 -7.02 0.12 -5.98
CA GLN A 312 -7.65 1.40 -5.58
C GLN A 312 -7.29 2.55 -6.54
N MET A 313 -6.03 2.63 -6.97
CA MET A 313 -5.60 3.58 -8.01
C MET A 313 -6.30 3.29 -9.35
N ALA A 314 -6.27 2.05 -9.84
CA ALA A 314 -6.89 1.67 -11.11
C ALA A 314 -8.41 1.86 -11.13
N LEU A 315 -9.14 1.51 -10.06
CA LEU A 315 -10.57 1.78 -9.91
C LEU A 315 -10.87 3.29 -9.99
N SER A 316 -10.00 4.13 -9.43
CA SER A 316 -10.10 5.59 -9.52
C SER A 316 -9.88 6.09 -10.95
N LEU A 317 -8.91 5.52 -11.68
CA LEU A 317 -8.65 5.83 -13.10
C LEU A 317 -9.82 5.40 -14.02
N LEU A 318 -10.50 4.30 -13.70
CA LEU A 318 -11.66 3.77 -14.44
C LEU A 318 -12.96 4.59 -14.24
N GLY A 319 -12.93 5.67 -13.45
CA GLY A 319 -14.08 6.54 -13.17
C GLY A 319 -14.64 6.40 -11.74
N GLY A 320 -14.05 5.54 -10.91
CA GLY A 320 -14.33 5.43 -9.48
C GLY A 320 -15.80 5.10 -9.15
N PRO A 321 -16.32 5.61 -8.02
CA PRO A 321 -17.65 5.22 -7.50
C PRO A 321 -18.82 5.67 -8.39
N ASN A 322 -18.60 6.51 -9.40
CA ASN A 322 -19.64 6.89 -10.36
C ASN A 322 -19.89 5.78 -11.39
N ARG A 323 -18.83 5.11 -11.88
CA ARG A 323 -18.96 3.98 -12.82
C ARG A 323 -19.18 2.66 -12.10
N LEU A 324 -18.48 2.45 -10.99
CA LEU A 324 -18.43 1.19 -10.24
C LEU A 324 -19.47 1.10 -9.11
N ASN A 325 -20.57 1.85 -9.21
CA ASN A 325 -21.70 1.77 -8.29
C ASN A 325 -22.46 0.46 -8.51
N PRO A 326 -22.73 -0.39 -7.49
CA PRO A 326 -23.54 -1.61 -7.66
C PRO A 326 -24.97 -1.38 -8.18
N LYS A 327 -25.47 -0.14 -8.15
CA LYS A 327 -26.76 0.25 -8.76
C LYS A 327 -26.64 0.64 -10.25
N ASN A 328 -25.43 0.71 -10.79
CA ASN A 328 -25.19 1.01 -12.20
C ASN A 328 -25.30 -0.26 -13.04
N VAL A 329 -26.23 -0.26 -14.01
CA VAL A 329 -26.48 -1.40 -14.91
C VAL A 329 -25.81 -1.20 -16.29
N HIS A 330 -25.01 -0.15 -16.45
CA HIS A 330 -24.16 0.03 -17.64
C HIS A 330 -22.99 -0.95 -17.68
N GLN A 331 -22.32 -1.02 -18.83
CA GLN A 331 -21.20 -1.92 -19.07
C GLN A 331 -20.06 -1.73 -18.06
N ARG A 332 -19.70 -2.84 -17.40
CA ARG A 332 -18.54 -2.95 -16.50
C ARG A 332 -17.25 -2.61 -17.26
N PRO A 333 -16.27 -1.94 -16.64
CA PRO A 333 -15.00 -1.67 -17.29
C PRO A 333 -14.22 -2.95 -17.59
N THR A 334 -13.53 -2.98 -18.73
CA THR A 334 -12.61 -4.07 -19.12
C THR A 334 -11.17 -3.64 -18.87
N VAL A 335 -10.39 -4.49 -18.21
CA VAL A 335 -8.96 -4.28 -17.94
C VAL A 335 -8.16 -5.45 -18.49
N ALA A 336 -7.22 -5.15 -19.40
CA ALA A 336 -6.20 -6.12 -19.79
C ALA A 336 -4.98 -5.98 -18.87
N LEU A 337 -4.56 -7.09 -18.27
CA LEU A 337 -3.47 -7.15 -17.31
C LEU A 337 -2.33 -7.99 -17.88
N LEU A 338 -1.18 -7.38 -18.11
CA LEU A 338 -0.06 -7.96 -18.84
C LEU A 338 1.06 -8.30 -17.85
N CYS A 339 1.17 -9.55 -17.43
CA CYS A 339 2.12 -9.98 -16.40
C CYS A 339 3.28 -10.80 -16.95
N GLY A 340 4.49 -10.52 -16.45
CA GLY A 340 5.67 -11.36 -16.68
C GLY A 340 5.79 -12.50 -15.65
N PRO A 341 6.62 -13.51 -15.91
CA PRO A 341 6.82 -14.69 -15.05
C PRO A 341 7.75 -14.40 -13.85
N HIS A 342 7.51 -13.32 -13.11
CA HIS A 342 8.40 -12.82 -12.05
C HIS A 342 7.63 -12.02 -11.00
N VAL A 343 8.30 -11.61 -9.91
CA VAL A 343 7.65 -10.94 -8.76
C VAL A 343 6.84 -9.69 -9.14
N LYS A 344 7.25 -8.93 -10.18
CA LYS A 344 6.47 -7.77 -10.66
C LYS A 344 5.15 -8.21 -11.31
N GLY A 345 5.16 -9.33 -12.03
CA GLY A 345 3.94 -9.98 -12.51
C GLY A 345 3.01 -10.44 -11.38
N ALA A 346 3.55 -10.93 -10.26
CA ALA A 346 2.74 -11.30 -9.09
C ALA A 346 2.02 -10.08 -8.47
N GLN A 347 2.68 -8.91 -8.38
CA GLN A 347 2.03 -7.65 -7.98
C GLN A 347 0.85 -7.31 -8.92
N GLY A 348 1.05 -7.53 -10.23
CA GLY A 348 0.00 -7.39 -11.25
C GLY A 348 -1.18 -8.33 -11.03
N ILE A 349 -0.93 -9.64 -10.84
CA ILE A 349 -1.99 -10.64 -10.60
C ILE A 349 -2.78 -10.31 -9.32
N SER A 350 -2.09 -9.88 -8.26
CA SER A 350 -2.69 -9.39 -7.02
C SER A 350 -3.66 -8.21 -7.30
N CYS A 351 -3.19 -7.19 -8.02
CA CYS A 351 -4.01 -6.06 -8.46
C CYS A 351 -5.23 -6.52 -9.30
N GLY A 352 -5.02 -7.44 -10.25
CA GLY A 352 -6.08 -8.04 -11.07
C GLY A 352 -7.14 -8.78 -10.26
N ARG A 353 -6.73 -9.53 -9.23
CA ARG A 353 -7.62 -10.21 -8.29
C ARG A 353 -8.50 -9.21 -7.53
N HIS A 354 -7.93 -8.13 -7.00
CA HIS A 354 -8.72 -7.10 -6.33
C HIS A 354 -9.65 -6.33 -7.28
N LEU A 355 -9.21 -6.05 -8.52
CA LEU A 355 -10.07 -5.45 -9.55
C LEU A 355 -11.27 -6.36 -9.90
N SER A 356 -11.02 -7.66 -10.09
CA SER A 356 -12.05 -8.68 -10.34
C SER A 356 -13.07 -8.75 -9.20
N ASN A 357 -12.59 -8.75 -7.94
CA ASN A 357 -13.45 -8.65 -6.74
C ASN A 357 -14.29 -7.37 -6.67
N HIS A 358 -13.92 -6.31 -7.40
CA HIS A 358 -14.68 -5.06 -7.53
C HIS A 358 -15.47 -4.98 -8.86
N ASP A 359 -15.90 -6.14 -9.39
CA ASP A 359 -16.77 -6.29 -10.55
C ASP A 359 -16.22 -5.76 -11.89
N VAL A 360 -14.92 -5.46 -11.95
CA VAL A 360 -14.18 -5.16 -13.18
C VAL A 360 -14.00 -6.45 -14.00
N HIS A 361 -14.16 -6.38 -15.32
CA HIS A 361 -13.86 -7.51 -16.19
C HIS A 361 -12.34 -7.55 -16.46
N VAL A 362 -11.63 -8.40 -15.72
CA VAL A 362 -10.15 -8.52 -15.80
C VAL A 362 -9.77 -9.70 -16.70
N ILE A 363 -8.90 -9.42 -17.68
CA ILE A 363 -8.29 -10.43 -18.55
C ILE A 363 -6.77 -10.40 -18.29
N LEU A 364 -6.27 -11.42 -17.61
CA LEU A 364 -4.87 -11.60 -17.24
C LEU A 364 -4.14 -12.37 -18.34
N PHE A 365 -3.26 -11.70 -19.08
CA PHE A 365 -2.22 -12.37 -19.87
C PHE A 365 -1.05 -12.75 -18.98
N LEU A 366 -0.71 -14.03 -18.99
CA LEU A 366 0.51 -14.56 -18.37
C LEU A 366 1.06 -15.69 -19.27
N PRO A 367 2.29 -15.57 -19.81
CA PRO A 367 2.86 -16.59 -20.69
C PRO A 367 3.14 -17.90 -19.94
N ASN A 368 3.08 -19.02 -20.66
CA ASN A 368 3.38 -20.34 -20.10
C ASN A 368 4.90 -20.51 -19.88
N PHE A 369 5.31 -20.85 -18.66
CA PHE A 369 6.71 -21.08 -18.28
C PHE A 369 6.90 -22.44 -17.60
N VAL A 370 8.01 -23.13 -17.91
CA VAL A 370 8.31 -24.50 -17.45
C VAL A 370 8.49 -24.58 -15.92
N LYS A 371 8.99 -23.51 -15.30
CA LYS A 371 9.11 -23.39 -13.84
C LYS A 371 8.45 -22.07 -13.41
N MET A 372 7.30 -22.19 -12.77
CA MET A 372 6.59 -21.05 -12.18
C MET A 372 7.24 -20.67 -10.84
N LEU A 373 7.28 -19.37 -10.51
CA LEU A 373 7.65 -18.90 -9.18
C LEU A 373 6.49 -19.13 -8.22
N GLU A 374 6.80 -19.50 -6.97
CA GLU A 374 5.83 -19.71 -5.89
C GLU A 374 4.89 -18.50 -5.70
N SER A 375 5.42 -17.28 -5.75
CA SER A 375 4.62 -16.05 -5.66
C SER A 375 3.64 -15.84 -6.82
N ILE A 376 3.96 -16.32 -8.03
CA ILE A 376 3.01 -16.35 -9.15
C ILE A 376 1.97 -17.44 -8.91
N THR A 377 2.38 -18.64 -8.49
CA THR A 377 1.48 -19.77 -8.20
C THR A 377 0.46 -19.42 -7.11
N ASN A 378 0.88 -18.77 -6.03
CA ASN A 378 0.00 -18.37 -4.92
C ASN A 378 -1.02 -17.32 -5.37
N GLU A 379 -0.60 -16.29 -6.11
CA GLU A 379 -1.51 -15.27 -6.65
C GLU A 379 -2.44 -15.81 -7.75
N LEU A 380 -1.98 -16.72 -8.62
CA LEU A 380 -2.84 -17.42 -9.59
C LEU A 380 -3.90 -18.31 -8.89
N ASN A 381 -3.51 -19.02 -7.84
CA ASN A 381 -4.42 -19.85 -7.06
C ASN A 381 -5.57 -19.01 -6.48
N LEU A 382 -5.28 -17.78 -6.02
CA LEU A 382 -6.29 -16.83 -5.55
C LEU A 382 -7.08 -16.20 -6.71
N PHE A 383 -6.43 -15.77 -7.79
CA PHE A 383 -7.08 -15.20 -8.98
C PHE A 383 -8.10 -16.16 -9.61
N SER A 384 -7.79 -17.47 -9.61
CA SER A 384 -8.67 -18.56 -10.08
C SER A 384 -9.97 -18.74 -9.29
N LYS A 385 -10.16 -18.01 -8.18
CA LYS A 385 -11.40 -17.97 -7.38
C LYS A 385 -12.23 -16.72 -7.64
N THR A 386 -11.79 -15.87 -8.57
CA THR A 386 -12.53 -14.69 -9.06
C THR A 386 -13.13 -14.97 -10.43
N GLN A 387 -13.96 -14.06 -10.92
CA GLN A 387 -14.52 -14.03 -12.27
C GLN A 387 -13.55 -13.51 -13.36
N GLY A 388 -12.26 -13.40 -13.04
CA GLY A 388 -11.21 -12.95 -13.96
C GLY A 388 -10.78 -14.06 -14.92
N GLN A 389 -10.58 -13.72 -16.19
CA GLN A 389 -10.12 -14.68 -17.20
C GLN A 389 -8.59 -14.68 -17.24
N GLN A 390 -7.96 -15.86 -17.13
CA GLN A 390 -6.54 -16.04 -17.46
C GLN A 390 -6.39 -16.48 -18.91
N VAL A 391 -5.44 -15.88 -19.62
CA VAL A 391 -5.02 -16.26 -20.97
C VAL A 391 -3.50 -16.40 -21.05
N SER A 392 -3.01 -17.23 -21.96
CA SER A 392 -1.56 -17.45 -22.18
C SER A 392 -1.09 -17.13 -23.59
N SER A 393 -2.03 -16.79 -24.49
CA SER A 393 -1.76 -16.31 -25.84
C SER A 393 -2.24 -14.86 -25.98
N VAL A 394 -1.46 -14.05 -26.69
CA VAL A 394 -1.80 -12.65 -27.01
C VAL A 394 -3.04 -12.57 -27.91
N LYS A 395 -3.35 -13.64 -28.66
CA LYS A 395 -4.53 -13.73 -29.53
C LYS A 395 -5.85 -13.92 -28.76
N ASP A 396 -5.76 -14.17 -27.46
CA ASP A 396 -6.92 -14.40 -26.60
C ASP A 396 -7.30 -13.11 -25.84
N LEU A 397 -6.52 -12.02 -26.03
CA LEU A 397 -6.82 -10.67 -25.55
C LEU A 397 -7.80 -9.97 -26.50
N PRO A 398 -8.55 -8.95 -26.04
CA PRO A 398 -9.50 -8.25 -26.89
C PRO A 398 -8.85 -7.52 -28.08
N ASP A 399 -9.38 -7.74 -29.29
CA ASP A 399 -9.11 -6.91 -30.48
C ASP A 399 -9.66 -5.48 -30.33
N THR A 400 -10.63 -5.28 -29.44
CA THR A 400 -11.24 -3.97 -29.16
C THR A 400 -10.47 -3.22 -28.07
N PRO A 401 -10.37 -1.88 -28.14
CA PRO A 401 -9.75 -1.07 -27.08
C PRO A 401 -10.38 -1.32 -25.71
N VAL A 402 -9.56 -1.63 -24.70
CA VAL A 402 -10.01 -1.79 -23.31
C VAL A 402 -10.01 -0.45 -22.56
N ASP A 403 -10.61 -0.39 -21.37
CA ASP A 403 -10.66 0.86 -20.58
C ASP A 403 -9.30 1.23 -19.96
N LEU A 404 -8.50 0.22 -19.61
CA LEU A 404 -7.17 0.36 -19.01
C LEU A 404 -6.32 -0.87 -19.34
N VAL A 405 -5.06 -0.66 -19.70
CA VAL A 405 -4.03 -1.71 -19.72
C VAL A 405 -3.17 -1.56 -18.47
N ILE A 406 -2.94 -2.65 -17.74
CA ILE A 406 -2.00 -2.69 -16.61
C ILE A 406 -0.77 -3.49 -17.05
N ASN A 407 0.40 -2.84 -16.99
CA ASN A 407 1.67 -3.41 -17.42
C ASN A 407 2.53 -3.84 -16.22
N CYS A 408 2.85 -5.13 -16.18
CA CYS A 408 3.73 -5.80 -15.21
C CYS A 408 4.67 -6.80 -15.92
N LEU A 409 5.03 -6.54 -17.18
CA LEU A 409 5.74 -7.49 -18.06
C LEU A 409 7.24 -7.62 -17.78
N ASP A 410 7.87 -6.57 -17.28
CA ASP A 410 9.34 -6.41 -17.26
C ASP A 410 9.90 -6.37 -15.82
N CYS A 411 11.17 -6.71 -15.66
CA CYS A 411 11.85 -6.75 -14.37
C CYS A 411 13.37 -6.66 -14.54
N HIS A 412 14.02 -5.81 -13.73
CA HIS A 412 15.48 -5.56 -13.75
C HIS A 412 16.34 -6.83 -13.78
N GLU A 413 15.90 -7.91 -13.14
CA GLU A 413 16.70 -9.14 -12.98
C GLU A 413 16.59 -10.10 -14.18
N ASN A 414 15.59 -9.90 -15.05
CA ASN A 414 15.23 -10.86 -16.10
C ASN A 414 15.20 -10.19 -17.49
N ALA A 415 16.17 -9.32 -17.78
CA ALA A 415 16.23 -8.57 -19.05
C ALA A 415 16.18 -9.47 -20.31
N PHE A 416 16.70 -10.70 -20.24
CA PHE A 416 16.64 -11.70 -21.32
C PHE A 416 15.21 -12.12 -21.72
N LEU A 417 14.19 -11.84 -20.89
CA LEU A 417 12.79 -12.08 -21.24
C LEU A 417 12.29 -11.12 -22.33
N ARG A 418 12.91 -9.94 -22.46
CA ARG A 418 12.54 -8.94 -23.48
C ARG A 418 12.75 -9.44 -24.90
N ASP A 419 13.70 -10.36 -25.08
CA ASP A 419 13.99 -10.93 -26.39
C ASP A 419 13.01 -12.00 -26.86
N GLN A 420 12.22 -12.54 -25.93
CA GLN A 420 11.30 -13.65 -26.20
C GLN A 420 10.18 -13.23 -27.17
N PRO A 421 9.76 -14.11 -28.11
CA PRO A 421 8.70 -13.79 -29.06
C PRO A 421 7.38 -13.37 -28.41
N TRP A 422 7.02 -13.97 -27.27
CA TRP A 422 5.81 -13.60 -26.53
C TRP A 422 5.89 -12.18 -25.97
N TYR A 423 7.06 -11.73 -25.50
CA TYR A 423 7.22 -10.40 -24.91
C TYR A 423 7.02 -9.34 -25.99
N LYS A 424 7.73 -9.47 -27.11
CA LYS A 424 7.63 -8.57 -28.26
C LYS A 424 6.19 -8.49 -28.78
N ALA A 425 5.53 -9.63 -29.02
CA ALA A 425 4.13 -9.66 -29.41
C ALA A 425 3.15 -9.02 -28.40
N THR A 426 3.45 -9.09 -27.10
CA THR A 426 2.60 -8.47 -26.05
C THR A 426 2.79 -6.95 -25.99
N VAL A 427 4.02 -6.46 -26.19
CA VAL A 427 4.32 -5.03 -26.36
C VAL A 427 3.64 -4.48 -27.61
N ASP A 428 3.71 -5.21 -28.72
CA ASP A 428 3.04 -4.85 -29.97
C ASP A 428 1.51 -4.75 -29.80
N TRP A 429 0.89 -5.72 -29.11
CA TRP A 429 -0.55 -5.69 -28.80
C TRP A 429 -0.93 -4.49 -27.93
N ALA A 430 -0.16 -4.22 -26.87
CA ALA A 430 -0.44 -3.10 -25.97
C ALA A 430 -0.40 -1.74 -26.69
N ASN A 431 0.59 -1.56 -27.57
CA ASN A 431 0.74 -0.37 -28.40
C ASN A 431 -0.38 -0.27 -29.48
N GLN A 432 -0.88 -1.40 -29.99
CA GLN A 432 -1.97 -1.45 -30.96
C GLN A 432 -3.36 -1.20 -30.35
N ASN A 433 -3.61 -1.64 -29.10
CA ASN A 433 -4.92 -1.53 -28.46
C ASN A 433 -5.33 -0.07 -28.13
N ARG A 434 -4.36 0.86 -28.01
CA ARG A 434 -4.53 2.31 -27.72
C ARG A 434 -5.22 2.67 -26.40
N ALA A 435 -5.58 1.70 -25.59
CA ALA A 435 -6.02 1.91 -24.20
C ALA A 435 -4.93 2.62 -23.37
N PRO A 436 -5.30 3.41 -22.36
CA PRO A 436 -4.31 4.05 -21.50
C PRO A 436 -3.58 3.01 -20.64
N VAL A 437 -2.26 3.15 -20.52
CA VAL A 437 -1.41 2.19 -19.79
C VAL A 437 -1.07 2.71 -18.38
N LEU A 438 -1.27 1.85 -17.38
CA LEU A 438 -0.74 1.97 -16.02
C LEU A 438 0.38 0.93 -15.83
N SER A 439 1.62 1.36 -15.67
CA SER A 439 2.74 0.46 -15.34
C SER A 439 2.92 0.35 -13.82
N ILE A 440 2.91 -0.86 -13.26
CA ILE A 440 3.17 -1.10 -11.83
C ILE A 440 4.64 -1.48 -11.66
N ASP A 441 5.33 -0.79 -10.75
CA ASP A 441 6.72 -1.03 -10.36
C ASP A 441 7.69 -1.20 -11.57
N PRO A 442 7.63 -0.29 -12.59
CA PRO A 442 8.36 -0.45 -13.85
C PRO A 442 9.87 -0.30 -13.68
N PRO A 443 10.67 -0.96 -14.53
CA PRO A 443 12.12 -0.83 -14.49
C PRO A 443 12.65 0.48 -15.08
N ILE A 444 13.86 0.83 -14.66
CA ILE A 444 14.64 1.95 -15.21
C ILE A 444 15.13 1.54 -16.61
N ASN A 445 14.38 1.91 -17.65
CA ASN A 445 14.70 1.65 -19.05
C ASN A 445 14.80 2.97 -19.84
N GLU A 446 15.94 3.19 -20.50
CA GLU A 446 16.16 4.29 -21.44
C GLU A 446 15.96 3.86 -22.91
N MET A 447 15.72 2.58 -23.17
CA MET A 447 15.60 2.02 -24.51
C MET A 447 14.28 2.40 -25.23
N GLU A 448 14.36 2.58 -26.55
CA GLU A 448 13.27 3.05 -27.41
C GLU A 448 12.12 2.03 -27.53
N GLN A 449 12.41 0.73 -27.56
CA GLN A 449 11.38 -0.31 -27.75
C GLN A 449 10.77 -0.75 -26.41
N GLY A 450 9.54 -0.31 -26.16
CA GLY A 450 8.78 -0.55 -24.93
C GLY A 450 7.38 0.06 -25.00
N ILE A 451 6.56 -0.18 -23.97
CA ILE A 451 5.20 0.36 -23.84
C ILE A 451 5.29 1.71 -23.10
N ASP A 452 4.75 2.78 -23.69
CA ASP A 452 4.68 4.09 -23.02
C ASP A 452 3.58 4.11 -21.95
N ALA A 453 3.97 4.45 -20.73
CA ALA A 453 3.05 4.51 -19.61
C ALA A 453 2.40 5.89 -19.52
N LYS A 454 1.06 5.95 -19.42
CA LYS A 454 0.35 7.19 -19.09
C LYS A 454 0.49 7.51 -17.60
N TRP A 455 0.55 6.47 -16.79
CA TRP A 455 0.76 6.51 -15.35
C TRP A 455 1.73 5.39 -14.94
N SER A 456 2.62 5.67 -13.98
CA SER A 456 3.49 4.65 -13.39
C SER A 456 3.40 4.67 -11.86
N LEU A 457 3.30 3.50 -11.24
CA LEU A 457 3.18 3.34 -9.79
C LEU A 457 4.47 2.76 -9.20
N ALA A 458 5.29 3.61 -8.58
CA ALA A 458 6.45 3.18 -7.80
C ALA A 458 6.03 2.74 -6.39
N LEU A 459 6.80 1.85 -5.76
CA LEU A 459 6.45 1.24 -4.47
C LEU A 459 7.47 1.61 -3.37
N GLY A 460 7.00 2.19 -2.27
CA GLY A 460 7.81 2.59 -1.11
C GLY A 460 8.63 3.87 -1.34
N LEU A 461 9.63 3.80 -2.23
CA LEU A 461 10.39 4.95 -2.73
C LEU A 461 10.56 4.83 -4.25
N PRO A 462 10.60 5.96 -4.99
CA PRO A 462 10.72 5.92 -6.44
C PRO A 462 12.12 5.51 -6.90
N LEU A 463 12.18 4.77 -8.01
CA LEU A 463 13.39 4.67 -8.82
C LEU A 463 13.52 5.95 -9.69
N PRO A 464 14.70 6.26 -10.27
CA PRO A 464 14.87 7.39 -11.19
C PRO A 464 14.17 7.11 -12.53
N LEU A 465 12.84 7.20 -12.54
CA LEU A 465 12.02 6.92 -13.73
C LEU A 465 12.13 8.05 -14.76
N GLY A 466 12.41 7.67 -16.01
CA GLY A 466 12.44 8.56 -17.17
C GLY A 466 11.04 8.97 -17.65
N GLU A 467 10.98 9.83 -18.68
CA GLU A 467 9.74 10.45 -19.17
C GLU A 467 8.69 9.44 -19.68
N ARG A 468 9.14 8.28 -20.20
CA ARG A 468 8.30 7.17 -20.66
C ARG A 468 7.42 6.56 -19.55
N ALA A 469 7.71 6.85 -18.29
CA ALA A 469 6.86 6.49 -17.15
C ALA A 469 5.58 7.33 -17.05
N GLY A 470 5.49 8.45 -17.79
CA GLY A 470 4.38 9.37 -17.76
C GLY A 470 4.22 10.02 -16.38
N ARG A 471 2.98 10.04 -15.86
CA ARG A 471 2.71 10.59 -14.53
C ARG A 471 3.07 9.57 -13.46
N VAL A 472 4.13 9.85 -12.70
CA VAL A 472 4.58 9.00 -11.60
C VAL A 472 3.65 9.15 -10.38
N TYR A 473 3.35 8.04 -9.73
CA TYR A 473 2.68 7.93 -8.45
C TYR A 473 3.53 7.07 -7.52
N LEU A 474 3.42 7.32 -6.22
CA LEU A 474 4.06 6.52 -5.18
C LEU A 474 3.00 5.79 -4.37
N CYS A 475 3.23 4.50 -4.13
CA CYS A 475 2.42 3.61 -3.30
C CYS A 475 3.12 3.37 -1.96
N ASP A 476 2.40 3.47 -0.85
CA ASP A 476 2.86 2.87 0.40
C ASP A 476 2.67 1.35 0.33
N ILE A 477 3.67 0.62 0.82
CA ILE A 477 3.68 -0.85 0.92
C ILE A 477 4.00 -1.32 2.35
N GLY A 478 3.84 -0.43 3.34
CA GLY A 478 3.89 -0.76 4.77
C GLY A 478 5.29 -0.87 5.37
N ILE A 479 6.30 -0.23 4.78
CA ILE A 479 7.69 -0.28 5.29
C ILE A 479 7.82 0.62 6.54
N PRO A 480 8.20 0.07 7.71
CA PRO A 480 8.35 0.88 8.93
C PRO A 480 9.53 1.86 8.86
N GLN A 481 9.38 3.05 9.48
CA GLN A 481 10.42 4.10 9.48
C GLN A 481 11.83 3.59 9.89
N LYS A 482 11.92 2.69 10.87
CA LYS A 482 13.20 2.14 11.35
C LYS A 482 13.91 1.25 10.31
N VAL A 483 13.17 0.62 9.39
CA VAL A 483 13.73 -0.20 8.31
C VAL A 483 14.46 0.67 7.28
N PHE A 484 13.95 1.87 7.00
CA PHE A 484 14.67 2.87 6.20
C PHE A 484 15.97 3.31 6.89
N GLN A 485 15.91 3.56 8.20
CA GLN A 485 17.07 3.99 9.00
C GLN A 485 18.20 2.93 8.99
N GLU A 486 17.85 1.63 9.08
CA GLU A 486 18.82 0.53 9.00
C GLU A 486 19.56 0.45 7.66
N VAL A 487 18.94 0.86 6.55
CA VAL A 487 19.62 0.94 5.24
C VAL A 487 20.28 2.30 4.97
N GLY A 488 20.28 3.22 5.94
CA GLY A 488 20.93 4.54 5.86
C GLY A 488 20.04 5.65 5.29
N ILE A 489 18.72 5.45 5.22
CA ILE A 489 17.75 6.44 4.73
C ILE A 489 17.06 7.10 5.93
N ASN A 490 17.24 8.41 6.08
CA ASN A 490 16.47 9.20 7.05
C ASN A 490 15.07 9.48 6.46
N TYR A 491 14.10 8.64 6.79
CA TYR A 491 12.76 8.68 6.21
C TYR A 491 11.73 9.38 7.10
N HIS A 492 10.88 10.19 6.47
CA HIS A 492 9.57 10.61 6.99
C HIS A 492 8.53 10.36 5.90
N SER A 493 7.30 10.01 6.29
CA SER A 493 6.25 9.67 5.34
C SER A 493 5.83 10.86 4.46
N PRO A 494 5.94 10.77 3.11
CA PRO A 494 5.40 11.78 2.19
C PRO A 494 3.90 11.60 1.93
N PHE A 495 3.30 10.53 2.44
CA PHE A 495 1.96 10.05 2.09
C PHE A 495 0.80 10.82 2.74
N GLY A 496 1.06 11.50 3.86
CA GLY A 496 0.02 12.16 4.66
C GLY A 496 -1.01 11.14 5.16
N CYS A 497 -2.23 11.20 4.60
CA CYS A 497 -3.35 10.29 4.90
C CYS A 497 -3.77 9.40 3.71
N LYS A 498 -3.02 9.38 2.60
CA LYS A 498 -3.31 8.61 1.38
C LYS A 498 -2.34 7.42 1.27
N PHE A 499 -2.78 6.26 0.80
CA PHE A 499 -1.85 5.15 0.47
C PHE A 499 -1.20 5.28 -0.91
N VAL A 500 -1.76 6.12 -1.79
CA VAL A 500 -1.19 6.45 -3.11
C VAL A 500 -1.18 7.96 -3.31
N ILE A 501 -0.05 8.52 -3.71
CA ILE A 501 0.15 9.96 -3.97
C ILE A 501 0.73 10.19 -5.38
N PRO A 502 0.40 11.29 -6.06
CA PRO A 502 1.12 11.71 -7.26
C PRO A 502 2.52 12.20 -6.90
N LEU A 503 3.47 12.03 -7.83
CA LEU A 503 4.80 12.62 -7.82
C LEU A 503 4.99 13.45 -9.09
N HIS A 504 5.42 14.69 -8.92
CA HIS A 504 5.82 15.59 -10.00
C HIS A 504 7.35 15.64 -10.05
N SER A 505 7.95 15.81 -11.23
CA SER A 505 9.41 16.08 -11.28
C SER A 505 9.67 17.55 -10.93
N THR A 506 10.73 17.77 -10.15
CA THR A 506 11.32 19.09 -9.84
C THR A 506 12.19 19.58 -10.98
#